data_AF-A0A1H6ILG1-F1
#
_entry.id   AF-A0A1H6ILG1-F1
#
_cell.length_a   1.000
_cell.length_b   1.000
_cell.length_c   1.000
_cell.angle_alpha   90.00
_cell.angle_beta   90.00
_cell.angle_gamma   90.00
#
_symmetry.space_group_name_H-M   'P 1'
#
loop_
_entity.id
_entity.type
_entity.pdbx_description
1 polymer ?
#
loop_
_entity_poly.entity_id
_entity_poly.type
_entity_poly.pdbx_seq_one_letter_code
_entity_poly.pdbx_strand_id
1 'polypeptide(L)'
;MTEYLTNYMKYIQQRLESCSSLDELDEIMAEHKDKIAFMQHERIVHFLVTMLFAIVLTIFMAVTLFKASIPVLILVTMILVLLAFYIKHYYFLENTVQKMYKVYDGILEKQKKLKESD
;
A
#
# COMPACT_ATOMS: atom_id res chain seq x y z
N MET A 1 -8.75 -6.05 -6.36
CA MET A 1 -7.90 -4.85 -6.16
C MET A 1 -6.68 -4.86 -7.09
N THR A 2 -5.97 -5.99 -7.24
CA THR A 2 -4.83 -6.16 -8.16
C THR A 2 -5.13 -5.77 -9.62
N GLU A 3 -6.28 -6.22 -10.14
CA GLU A 3 -6.65 -6.00 -11.53
C GLU A 3 -6.99 -4.52 -11.82
N TYR A 4 -7.73 -3.87 -10.92
CA TYR A 4 -8.03 -2.45 -10.99
C TYR A 4 -6.75 -1.60 -11.03
N LEU A 5 -5.80 -1.89 -10.15
CA LEU A 5 -4.57 -1.12 -10.03
C LEU A 5 -3.64 -1.33 -11.22
N THR A 6 -3.63 -2.55 -11.79
CA THR A 6 -2.88 -2.86 -13.01
C THR A 6 -3.50 -2.16 -14.23
N ASN A 7 -4.83 -2.16 -14.34
CA ASN A 7 -5.53 -1.44 -15.40
C ASN A 7 -5.34 0.08 -15.28
N TYR A 8 -5.37 0.62 -14.05
CA TYR A 8 -5.05 2.01 -13.79
C TYR A 8 -3.61 2.35 -14.18
N MET A 9 -2.62 1.53 -13.82
CA MET A 9 -1.22 1.76 -14.22
C MET A 9 -1.06 1.75 -15.74
N LYS A 10 -1.69 0.80 -16.44
CA LYS A 10 -1.69 0.76 -17.92
C LYS A 10 -2.34 2.00 -18.52
N TYR A 11 -3.47 2.41 -17.98
CA TYR A 11 -4.20 3.60 -18.42
C TYR A 11 -3.34 4.88 -18.24
N ILE A 12 -2.71 5.05 -17.08
CA ILE A 12 -1.79 6.17 -16.84
C ILE A 12 -0.61 6.14 -17.81
N GLN A 13 0.03 4.98 -18.01
CA GLN A 13 1.16 4.86 -18.93
C GLN A 13 0.76 5.22 -20.36
N GLN A 14 -0.39 4.74 -20.84
CA GLN A 14 -0.89 5.04 -22.17
C GLN A 14 -1.21 6.53 -22.35
N ARG A 15 -1.86 7.14 -21.35
CA ARG A 15 -2.14 8.58 -21.34
C ARG A 15 -0.85 9.39 -21.28
N LEU A 16 0.14 8.93 -20.52
CA LEU A 16 1.48 9.53 -20.45
C LEU A 16 2.20 9.49 -21.79
N GLU A 17 2.11 8.40 -22.56
CA GLU A 17 2.74 8.28 -23.89
C GLU A 17 2.13 9.24 -24.91
N SER A 18 0.82 9.47 -24.87
CA SER A 18 0.12 10.39 -25.77
C SER A 18 0.24 11.87 -25.40
N CYS A 19 0.53 12.19 -24.14
CA CYS A 19 0.63 13.59 -23.70
C CYS A 19 1.86 14.31 -24.25
N SER A 20 1.60 15.47 -24.86
CA SER A 20 2.61 16.40 -25.40
C SER A 20 2.54 17.80 -24.77
N SER A 21 1.55 18.07 -23.90
CA SER A 21 1.40 19.36 -23.21
C SER A 21 1.79 19.26 -21.74
N LEU A 22 2.38 20.33 -21.19
CA LEU A 22 2.77 20.40 -19.78
C LEU A 22 1.56 20.42 -18.84
N ASP A 23 0.47 21.09 -19.20
CA ASP A 23 -0.74 21.20 -18.38
C ASP A 23 -1.42 19.83 -18.16
N GLU A 24 -1.52 19.02 -19.22
CA GLU A 24 -2.12 17.68 -19.12
C GLU A 24 -1.23 16.72 -18.30
N LEU A 25 0.08 16.93 -18.34
CA LEU A 25 1.04 16.15 -17.55
C LEU A 25 0.98 16.53 -16.06
N ASP A 26 0.74 17.79 -15.73
CA ASP A 26 0.51 18.25 -14.36
C ASP A 26 -0.83 17.73 -13.80
N GLU A 27 -1.89 17.67 -14.60
CA GLU A 27 -3.17 17.07 -14.21
C GLU A 27 -3.05 15.57 -13.90
N ILE A 28 -2.39 14.81 -14.79
CA ILE A 28 -2.13 13.37 -14.58
C ILE A 28 -1.28 13.16 -13.32
N MET A 29 -0.30 14.03 -13.08
CA MET A 29 0.53 13.96 -11.89
C MET A 29 -0.27 14.23 -10.60
N ALA A 30 -1.21 15.16 -10.62
CA ALA A 30 -2.10 15.43 -9.50
C ALA A 30 -2.99 14.22 -9.19
N GLU A 31 -3.68 13.66 -10.20
CA GLU A 31 -4.51 12.45 -10.04
C GLU A 31 -3.70 11.27 -9.47
N HIS A 32 -2.46 11.09 -9.95
CA HIS A 32 -1.60 9.99 -9.51
C HIS A 32 -1.11 10.17 -8.07
N LYS A 33 -0.80 11.40 -7.66
CA LYS A 33 -0.46 11.73 -6.26
C LYS A 33 -1.62 11.42 -5.31
N ASP A 34 -2.85 11.78 -5.67
CA ASP A 34 -4.03 11.49 -4.86
C ASP A 34 -4.18 9.98 -4.66
N LYS A 35 -4.02 9.20 -5.74
CA LYS A 35 -4.07 7.72 -5.65
C LYS A 35 -2.94 7.14 -4.81
N ILE A 36 -1.73 7.70 -4.86
CA ILE A 36 -0.64 7.30 -3.96
C ILE A 36 -1.04 7.59 -2.50
N ALA A 37 -1.63 8.75 -2.21
CA ALA A 37 -2.06 9.11 -0.87
C ALA A 37 -3.14 8.17 -0.32
N PHE A 38 -4.13 7.78 -1.14
CA PHE A 38 -5.12 6.77 -0.74
C PHE A 38 -4.47 5.43 -0.37
N MET A 39 -3.51 4.96 -1.18
CA MET A 39 -2.81 3.71 -0.91
C MET A 39 -1.88 3.79 0.32
N GLN A 40 -1.32 4.97 0.61
CA GLN A 40 -0.59 5.21 1.85
C GLN A 40 -1.52 5.17 3.06
N HIS A 41 -2.70 5.78 2.96
CA HIS A 41 -3.69 5.77 4.04
C HIS A 41 -4.12 4.34 4.39
N GLU A 42 -4.44 3.52 3.40
CA GLU A 42 -4.80 2.11 3.63
C GLU A 42 -3.67 1.34 4.33
N ARG A 43 -2.42 1.60 3.96
CA ARG A 43 -1.25 0.98 4.60
C ARG A 43 -1.10 1.37 6.08
N ILE A 44 -1.32 2.64 6.40
CA ILE A 44 -1.26 3.14 7.79
C ILE A 44 -2.36 2.50 8.62
N VAL A 45 -3.59 2.44 8.10
CA VAL A 45 -4.71 1.79 8.78
C VAL A 45 -4.40 0.30 9.01
N HIS A 46 -3.87 -0.39 8.00
CA HIS A 46 -3.53 -1.80 8.11
C HIS A 46 -2.41 -2.05 9.11
N PHE A 47 -1.41 -1.18 9.15
CA PHE A 47 -0.35 -1.20 10.17
C PHE A 47 -0.92 -1.03 11.57
N LEU A 48 -1.79 -0.03 11.78
CA LEU A 48 -2.41 0.25 13.07
C LEU A 48 -3.22 -0.96 13.57
N VAL A 49 -4.05 -1.54 12.71
CA VAL A 49 -4.85 -2.72 13.04
C VAL A 49 -3.94 -3.92 13.36
N THR A 50 -2.90 -4.15 12.57
CA THR A 50 -1.92 -5.24 12.80
C THR A 50 -1.18 -5.06 14.13
N MET A 51 -0.77 -3.83 14.45
CA MET A 51 -0.11 -3.49 15.70
C MET A 51 -1.02 -3.74 16.91
N LEU A 52 -2.31 -3.37 16.81
CA LEU A 52 -3.29 -3.65 17.86
C LEU A 52 -3.42 -5.15 18.11
N PHE A 53 -3.55 -5.97 17.04
CA PHE A 53 -3.59 -7.42 17.17
C PHE A 53 -2.31 -8.01 17.75
N ALA A 54 -1.14 -7.46 17.40
CA ALA A 54 0.13 -7.88 17.98
C ALA A 54 0.19 -7.62 19.50
N ILE A 55 -0.27 -6.44 19.97
CA ILE A 55 -0.34 -6.12 21.40
C ILE A 55 -1.29 -7.09 22.12
N VAL A 56 -2.48 -7.31 21.55
CA VAL A 56 -3.47 -8.25 22.10
C VAL A 56 -2.88 -9.65 22.18
N LEU A 57 -2.20 -10.10 21.13
CA LEU A 57 -1.49 -11.39 21.10
C LEU A 57 -0.44 -11.48 22.22
N THR A 58 0.38 -10.44 22.42
CA THR A 58 1.37 -10.41 23.50
C THR A 58 0.72 -10.54 24.89
N ILE A 59 -0.40 -9.86 25.13
CA ILE A 59 -1.15 -9.97 26.39
C ILE A 59 -1.65 -11.40 26.60
N PHE A 60 -2.31 -12.00 25.59
CA PHE A 60 -2.79 -13.37 25.70
C PHE A 60 -1.66 -14.38 25.88
N MET A 61 -0.52 -14.14 25.22
CA MET A 61 0.66 -14.98 25.35
C MET A 61 1.27 -14.88 26.76
N ALA A 62 1.29 -13.70 27.37
CA ALA A 62 1.69 -13.53 28.77
C ALA A 62 0.72 -14.27 29.72
N VAL A 63 -0.60 -14.17 29.50
CA VAL A 63 -1.61 -14.88 30.30
C VAL A 63 -1.43 -16.40 30.22
N THR A 64 -1.11 -16.95 29.03
CA THR A 64 -0.87 -18.39 28.89
C THR A 64 0.31 -18.92 29.71
N LEU A 65 1.30 -18.07 30.05
CA LEU A 65 2.44 -18.47 30.88
C LEU A 65 2.05 -18.67 32.34
N PHE A 66 1.12 -17.87 32.86
CA PHE A 66 0.64 -17.99 34.24
C PHE A 66 -0.51 -19.00 34.39
N LYS A 67 -1.38 -19.09 33.38
CA LYS A 67 -2.52 -20.00 33.37
C LYS A 67 -2.75 -20.53 31.96
N ALA A 68 -2.15 -21.69 31.67
CA ALA A 68 -2.41 -22.40 30.43
C ALA A 68 -3.83 -22.98 30.45
N SER A 69 -4.65 -22.57 29.48
CA SER A 69 -5.96 -23.18 29.24
C SER A 69 -6.14 -23.44 27.76
N ILE A 70 -6.67 -24.61 27.42
CA ILE A 70 -6.89 -25.05 26.03
C ILE A 70 -7.68 -24.00 25.22
N PRO A 71 -8.75 -23.37 25.75
CA PRO A 71 -9.47 -22.33 25.00
C PRO A 71 -8.60 -21.11 24.64
N VAL A 72 -7.71 -20.68 25.54
CA VAL A 72 -6.82 -19.52 25.29
C VAL A 72 -5.76 -19.88 24.24
N LEU A 73 -5.26 -21.11 24.24
CA LEU A 73 -4.32 -21.56 23.21
C LEU A 73 -4.95 -21.54 21.80
N ILE A 74 -6.18 -22.01 21.66
CA ILE A 74 -6.92 -21.94 20.38
C ILE A 74 -7.06 -20.49 19.93
N LEU A 75 -7.44 -19.59 20.85
CA LEU A 75 -7.57 -18.16 20.54
C LEU A 75 -6.25 -17.53 20.07
N VAL A 76 -5.14 -17.82 20.76
CA VAL A 76 -3.79 -17.36 20.38
C VAL A 76 -3.42 -17.86 18.98
N THR A 77 -3.68 -19.14 18.67
CA THR A 77 -3.43 -19.69 17.34
C THR A 77 -4.26 -18.99 16.26
N MET A 78 -5.54 -18.71 16.52
CA MET A 78 -6.39 -17.97 15.57
C MET A 78 -5.86 -16.55 15.31
N ILE A 79 -5.44 -15.84 16.36
CA ILE A 79 -4.86 -14.50 16.23
C ILE A 79 -3.54 -14.55 15.44
N LEU A 80 -2.70 -15.56 15.65
CA LEU A 80 -1.46 -15.75 14.89
C LEU A 80 -1.71 -15.94 13.39
N VAL A 81 -2.69 -16.79 13.03
CA VAL A 81 -3.06 -17.00 11.63
C VAL A 81 -3.56 -15.69 11.02
N LEU A 82 -4.42 -14.96 11.72
CA LEU A 82 -4.92 -13.66 11.28
C LEU A 82 -3.75 -12.67 11.09
N LEU A 83 -2.81 -12.61 12.03
CA LEU A 83 -1.62 -11.74 11.93
C LEU A 83 -0.78 -12.07 10.69
N ALA A 84 -0.58 -13.35 10.39
CA ALA A 84 0.14 -13.78 9.19
C ALA A 84 -0.54 -13.31 7.90
N PHE A 85 -1.87 -13.43 7.81
CA PHE A 85 -2.64 -12.91 6.68
C PHE A 85 -2.53 -11.38 6.58
N TYR A 86 -2.60 -10.67 7.70
CA TYR A 86 -2.45 -9.21 7.74
C TYR A 86 -1.05 -8.79 7.29
N ILE A 87 0.02 -9.43 7.77
CA ILE A 87 1.39 -9.14 7.35
C ILE A 87 1.55 -9.35 5.83
N LYS A 88 1.02 -10.45 5.29
CA LYS A 88 1.04 -10.70 3.83
C LYS A 88 0.34 -9.58 3.05
N HIS A 89 -0.83 -9.15 3.52
CA HIS A 89 -1.57 -8.06 2.89
C HIS A 89 -0.81 -6.72 2.95
N TYR A 90 -0.14 -6.45 4.06
CA TYR A 90 0.72 -5.26 4.21
C TYR A 90 1.82 -5.21 3.15
N TYR A 91 2.56 -6.32 2.95
CA TYR A 91 3.62 -6.39 1.94
C TYR A 91 3.09 -6.23 0.51
N PHE A 92 1.88 -6.70 0.24
CA PHE A 92 1.24 -6.51 -1.05
C PHE A 92 0.97 -5.01 -1.32
N LEU A 93 0.44 -4.29 -0.33
CA LEU A 93 0.22 -2.85 -0.42
C LEU A 93 1.53 -2.07 -0.60
N GLU A 94 2.55 -2.41 0.20
CA GLU A 94 3.89 -1.81 0.11
C GLU A 94 4.48 -1.92 -1.29
N ASN A 95 4.52 -3.15 -1.84
CA ASN A 95 5.04 -3.41 -3.19
C ASN A 95 4.26 -2.66 -4.28
N THR A 96 2.96 -2.46 -4.06
CA THR A 96 2.11 -1.76 -5.01
C THR A 96 2.44 -0.27 -5.04
N VAL A 97 2.60 0.35 -3.87
CA VAL A 97 2.96 1.78 -3.80
C VAL A 97 4.38 2.03 -4.30
N GLN A 98 5.32 1.11 -4.06
CA GLN A 98 6.66 1.19 -4.65
C GLN A 98 6.65 1.23 -6.19
N LYS A 99 5.76 0.45 -6.82
CA LYS A 99 5.57 0.53 -8.29
C LYS A 99 4.98 1.87 -8.70
N MET A 100 4.04 2.42 -7.93
CA MET A 100 3.45 3.73 -8.21
C MET A 100 4.47 4.86 -8.10
N TYR A 101 5.44 4.79 -7.18
CA TYR A 101 6.54 5.77 -7.11
C TYR A 101 7.44 5.74 -8.34
N LYS A 102 7.76 4.55 -8.87
CA LYS A 102 8.54 4.46 -10.12
C LYS A 102 7.83 5.13 -11.29
N VAL A 103 6.50 4.99 -11.37
CA VAL A 103 5.70 5.70 -12.38
C VAL A 103 5.78 7.20 -12.14
N TYR A 104 5.62 7.65 -10.89
CA TYR A 104 5.74 9.07 -10.52
C TYR A 104 7.08 9.68 -10.94
N ASP A 105 8.19 8.99 -10.69
CA ASP A 105 9.53 9.45 -11.09
C ASP A 105 9.63 9.59 -12.63
N GLY A 106 9.04 8.65 -13.38
CA GLY A 106 8.98 8.73 -14.84
C GLY A 106 8.16 9.91 -15.36
N ILE A 107 7.05 10.26 -14.69
CA ILE A 107 6.24 11.46 -15.02
C ILE A 107 7.09 12.71 -14.78
N LEU A 108 7.79 12.79 -13.64
CA LEU A 108 8.62 13.92 -13.26
C LEU A 108 9.79 14.13 -14.24
N GLU A 109 10.46 13.06 -14.67
CA GLU A 109 11.51 13.13 -15.69
C GLU A 109 10.97 13.66 -17.03
N LYS A 110 9.78 13.20 -17.45
CA LYS A 110 9.14 13.69 -18.68
C LYS A 110 8.78 15.17 -18.58
N GLN A 111 8.26 15.62 -17.43
CA GLN A 111 7.97 17.05 -17.18
C GLN A 111 9.24 17.90 -17.26
N LYS A 112 10.34 17.47 -16.66
CA LYS A 112 11.62 18.20 -16.71
C LYS A 112 12.13 18.35 -18.13
N LYS A 113 12.12 17.26 -18.92
CA LYS A 113 12.56 17.28 -20.32
C LYS A 113 11.74 18.26 -21.17
N LEU A 114 10.42 18.28 -21.00
CA LEU A 114 9.53 19.20 -21.72
C LEU A 114 9.80 20.67 -21.34
N LYS A 115 9.98 20.94 -20.05
CA LYS A 115 10.32 22.30 -19.56
C LYS A 115 11.71 22.80 -19.99
N GLU A 116 12.64 21.90 -20.29
CA GLU A 116 13.99 22.25 -20.77
C GLU A 116 14.04 22.46 -22.29
N SER A 117 13.01 22.01 -23.01
CA SER A 117 12.90 22.11 -24.48
C SER A 117 12.03 23.27 -24.97
N ASP A 118 11.36 23.98 -24.07
CA ASP A 118 10.67 25.27 -24.29
C ASP A 118 11.61 26.45 -23.97
#